data_AF-A0A932UIK4-F1
#
_entry.id   AF-A0A932UIK4-F1
#
_cell.length_a   1.000
_cell.length_b   1.000
_cell.length_c   1.000
_cell.angle_alpha   90.00
_cell.angle_beta   90.00
_cell.angle_gamma   90.00
#
_symmetry.space_group_name_H-M   'P 1'
#
loop_
_entity.id
_entity.type
_entity.pdbx_description
1 polymer ?
#
loop_
_entity_poly.entity_id
_entity_poly.type
_entity_poly.pdbx_seq_one_letter_code
_entity_poly.pdbx_strand_id
1 'polypeptide(L)'
;MDRLQAELDAFRRSSDEAIRAQQNERLAALLRHHYTNPYNDSYRALLKSHGIEDESELPRSVGELRRLPIISRRFLEEADYAQRPGVPPDQVRKIIETSGTAGSPLRIPHTYETVRRCYAEMFVRTALLAAVPVTELSYWVMHWIPGGKDDWASHESSLAFSELPDVGTALIVSTHTTPLDHWENLRKHRPVLGASAPNFFLAFASYAEGQGLDLATSSLRYLLLGGASCLPEDRGFLERTYGLERLSMFYASSESFFCAGELPGGAGYLCYADEFLVEVIDY
;
A
#
# COMPACT_ATOMS: atom_id res chain seq x y z
N MET A 1 10.55 12.11 -9.42
CA MET A 1 9.91 12.79 -8.26
C MET A 1 8.94 13.90 -8.67
N ASP A 2 9.37 14.88 -9.47
CA ASP A 2 8.57 16.07 -9.81
C ASP A 2 7.19 15.79 -10.41
N ARG A 3 7.07 14.76 -11.27
CA ARG A 3 5.77 14.32 -11.80
C ARG A 3 4.80 13.93 -10.68
N LEU A 4 5.25 13.13 -9.70
CA LEU A 4 4.40 12.65 -8.60
C LEU A 4 4.02 13.77 -7.64
N GLN A 5 4.93 14.73 -7.42
CA GLN A 5 4.62 15.96 -6.70
C GLN A 5 3.54 16.77 -7.44
N ALA A 6 3.71 16.98 -8.75
CA ALA A 6 2.74 17.69 -9.57
C ALA A 6 1.37 17.01 -9.61
N GLU A 7 1.32 15.68 -9.69
CA GLU A 7 0.08 14.89 -9.61
C GLU A 7 -0.60 15.06 -8.25
N LEU A 8 0.15 14.95 -7.14
CA LEU A 8 -0.39 15.15 -5.80
C LEU A 8 -0.91 16.58 -5.60
N ASP A 9 -0.18 17.58 -6.09
CA ASP A 9 -0.60 18.99 -6.01
C ASP A 9 -1.81 19.28 -6.89
N ALA A 10 -1.89 18.67 -8.08
CA ALA A 10 -3.07 18.74 -8.93
C ALA A 10 -4.27 18.12 -8.22
N PHE A 11 -4.13 16.90 -7.69
CA PHE A 11 -5.19 16.20 -6.96
C PHE A 11 -5.71 17.04 -5.78
N ARG A 12 -4.82 17.65 -4.99
CA ARG A 12 -5.20 18.50 -3.85
C ARG A 12 -5.91 19.80 -4.23
N ARG A 13 -5.73 20.27 -5.48
CA ARG A 13 -6.34 21.50 -6.00
C ARG A 13 -7.57 21.24 -6.87
N SER A 14 -7.80 19.99 -7.28
CA SER A 14 -8.96 19.61 -8.06
C SER A 14 -10.25 19.88 -7.29
N SER A 15 -11.27 20.35 -8.00
CA SER A 15 -12.62 20.41 -7.45
C SER A 15 -13.20 19.01 -7.29
N ASP A 16 -14.19 18.89 -6.41
CA ASP A 16 -14.95 17.65 -6.24
C ASP A 16 -15.58 17.16 -7.56
N GLU A 17 -16.02 18.10 -8.41
CA GLU A 17 -16.57 17.79 -9.74
C GLU A 17 -15.51 17.20 -10.68
N ALA A 18 -14.30 17.77 -10.70
CA ALA A 18 -13.20 17.25 -11.51
C ALA A 18 -12.76 15.86 -11.06
N ILE A 19 -12.64 15.64 -9.74
CA ILE A 19 -12.34 14.32 -9.17
C ILE A 19 -13.46 13.34 -9.53
N ARG A 20 -14.73 13.74 -9.41
CA ARG A 20 -15.87 12.89 -9.73
C ARG A 20 -15.91 12.50 -11.21
N ALA A 21 -15.61 13.44 -12.11
CA ALA A 21 -15.54 13.17 -13.54
C ALA A 21 -14.46 12.14 -13.87
N GLN A 22 -13.25 12.30 -13.31
CA GLN A 22 -12.16 11.34 -13.46
C GLN A 22 -12.53 9.95 -12.91
N GLN A 23 -13.17 9.89 -11.74
CA GLN A 23 -13.64 8.65 -11.15
C GLN A 23 -14.67 7.94 -12.03
N ASN A 24 -15.64 8.67 -12.58
CA ASN A 24 -16.66 8.12 -13.47
C ASN A 24 -16.04 7.55 -14.75
N GLU A 25 -15.07 8.27 -15.33
CA GLU A 25 -14.34 7.81 -16.52
C GLU A 25 -13.58 6.51 -16.24
N ARG A 26 -12.80 6.46 -15.15
CA ARG A 26 -12.02 5.28 -14.76
C ARG A 26 -12.93 4.10 -14.39
N LEU A 27 -14.02 4.34 -13.67
CA LEU A 27 -15.01 3.32 -13.33
C LEU A 27 -15.60 2.69 -14.59
N ALA A 28 -16.06 3.52 -15.54
CA ALA A 28 -16.63 3.03 -16.79
C ALA A 28 -15.61 2.22 -17.61
N ALA A 29 -14.35 2.65 -17.64
CA ALA A 29 -13.27 1.91 -18.30
C ALA A 29 -12.98 0.56 -17.63
N LEU A 30 -12.92 0.51 -16.30
CA LEU A 30 -12.70 -0.71 -15.51
C LEU A 30 -13.84 -1.72 -15.71
N LEU A 31 -15.08 -1.25 -15.64
CA LEU A 31 -16.25 -2.10 -15.84
C LEU A 31 -16.32 -2.65 -17.27
N ARG A 32 -16.09 -1.80 -18.27
CA ARG A 32 -16.01 -2.25 -19.68
C ARG A 32 -14.90 -3.29 -19.85
N HIS A 33 -13.73 -3.05 -19.26
CA HIS A 33 -12.61 -3.98 -19.30
C HIS A 33 -13.04 -5.36 -18.81
N HIS A 34 -13.57 -5.47 -17.59
CA HIS A 34 -13.98 -6.76 -17.01
C HIS A 34 -15.19 -7.39 -17.70
N TYR A 35 -16.12 -6.58 -18.22
CA TYR A 35 -17.28 -7.08 -18.94
C TYR A 35 -16.88 -7.70 -20.29
N THR A 36 -15.96 -7.07 -21.03
CA THR A 36 -15.53 -7.53 -22.36
C THR A 36 -14.30 -8.44 -22.34
N ASN A 37 -13.69 -8.65 -21.17
CA ASN A 37 -12.45 -9.41 -21.01
C ASN A 37 -12.61 -10.88 -21.45
N PRO A 38 -11.77 -11.39 -22.37
CA PRO A 38 -11.78 -12.82 -22.72
C PRO A 38 -10.93 -13.70 -21.78
N TYR A 39 -10.00 -13.12 -21.00
CA TYR A 39 -9.08 -13.90 -20.15
C TYR A 39 -9.74 -14.42 -18.87
N ASN A 40 -10.65 -13.63 -18.30
CA ASN A 40 -11.51 -14.05 -17.20
C ASN A 40 -12.95 -13.56 -17.41
N ASP A 41 -13.82 -14.48 -17.82
CA ASP A 41 -15.23 -14.23 -18.09
C ASP A 41 -16.12 -14.28 -16.84
N SER A 42 -15.57 -14.67 -15.68
CA SER A 42 -16.33 -14.78 -14.42
C SER A 42 -16.91 -13.44 -13.98
N TYR A 43 -16.22 -12.32 -14.24
CA TYR A 43 -16.74 -10.99 -13.97
C TYR A 43 -17.95 -10.65 -14.85
N ARG A 44 -17.90 -10.97 -16.14
CA ARG A 44 -19.05 -10.81 -17.05
C ARG A 44 -20.23 -11.67 -16.59
N ALA A 45 -19.97 -12.92 -16.21
CA ALA A 45 -21.01 -13.81 -15.69
C ALA A 45 -21.63 -13.28 -14.40
N LEU A 46 -20.82 -12.74 -13.47
CA LEU A 46 -21.29 -12.13 -12.24
C LEU A 46 -22.14 -10.88 -12.50
N LEU A 47 -21.73 -10.02 -13.43
CA LEU A 47 -22.51 -8.83 -13.82
C LEU A 47 -23.87 -9.23 -14.42
N LYS A 48 -23.89 -10.23 -15.31
CA LYS A 48 -25.15 -10.77 -15.88
C LYS A 48 -26.07 -11.34 -14.80
N SER A 49 -25.53 -12.10 -13.85
CA SER A 49 -26.33 -12.65 -12.74
C SER A 49 -26.93 -11.58 -11.83
N HIS A 50 -26.46 -10.34 -11.91
CA HIS A 50 -26.98 -9.17 -11.19
C HIS A 50 -27.79 -8.23 -12.09
N GLY A 51 -28.23 -8.71 -13.26
CA GLY A 51 -29.14 -7.98 -14.15
C GLY A 51 -28.47 -6.96 -15.07
N ILE A 52 -27.15 -7.05 -15.28
CA ILE A 52 -26.43 -6.27 -16.29
C ILE A 52 -26.15 -7.20 -17.48
N GLU A 53 -27.10 -7.24 -18.42
CA GLU A 53 -27.08 -8.18 -19.54
C GLU A 53 -26.22 -7.71 -20.70
N ASP A 54 -26.08 -6.40 -20.90
CA ASP A 54 -25.35 -5.78 -22.01
C ASP A 54 -24.38 -4.67 -21.55
N GLU A 55 -23.31 -4.43 -22.33
CA GLU A 55 -22.31 -3.38 -22.03
C GLU A 55 -22.94 -1.99 -21.86
N SER A 56 -24.02 -1.71 -22.61
CA SER A 56 -24.74 -0.43 -22.53
C SER A 56 -25.37 -0.16 -21.16
N GLU A 57 -25.61 -1.21 -20.36
CA GLU A 57 -26.25 -1.14 -19.06
C GLU A 57 -25.26 -0.95 -17.90
N LEU A 58 -23.95 -1.01 -18.19
CA LEU A 58 -22.90 -0.85 -17.18
C LEU A 58 -23.02 0.52 -16.49
N PRO A 59 -22.90 0.57 -15.15
CA PRO A 59 -22.80 1.81 -14.40
C PRO A 59 -21.72 2.74 -14.98
N ARG A 60 -22.07 4.02 -15.14
CA ARG A 60 -21.15 5.03 -15.70
C ARG A 60 -20.75 6.09 -14.70
N SER A 61 -21.26 6.00 -13.48
CA SER A 61 -20.99 6.96 -12.43
C SER A 61 -20.83 6.30 -11.06
N VAL A 62 -20.05 6.94 -10.18
CA VAL A 62 -19.85 6.49 -8.80
C VAL A 62 -21.17 6.41 -8.02
N GLY A 63 -22.18 7.22 -8.37
CA GLY A 63 -23.51 7.16 -7.76
C GLY A 63 -24.27 5.85 -8.02
N GLU A 64 -23.82 5.06 -8.99
CA GLU A 64 -24.45 3.80 -9.39
C GLU A 64 -23.73 2.55 -8.88
N LEU A 65 -22.68 2.69 -8.04
CA LEU A 65 -21.91 1.55 -7.52
C LEU A 65 -22.78 0.50 -6.82
N ARG A 66 -23.90 0.90 -6.21
CA ARG A 66 -24.89 -0.01 -5.59
C ARG A 66 -25.54 -1.01 -6.57
N ARG A 67 -25.42 -0.78 -7.89
CA ARG A 67 -25.89 -1.72 -8.93
C ARG A 67 -24.87 -2.84 -9.17
N LEU A 68 -23.64 -2.69 -8.69
CA LEU A 68 -22.58 -3.67 -8.88
C LEU A 68 -22.62 -4.73 -7.79
N PRO A 69 -22.23 -5.98 -8.13
CA PRO A 69 -22.05 -7.03 -7.14
C PRO A 69 -20.84 -6.78 -6.23
N ILE A 70 -20.92 -7.24 -4.98
CA ILE A 70 -19.76 -7.27 -4.08
C ILE A 70 -18.83 -8.42 -4.51
N ILE A 71 -17.57 -8.09 -4.74
CA ILE A 71 -16.52 -9.09 -4.99
C ILE A 71 -16.05 -9.66 -3.67
N SER A 72 -16.40 -10.92 -3.41
CA SER A 72 -15.93 -11.65 -2.23
C SER A 72 -14.65 -12.44 -2.54
N ARG A 73 -13.93 -12.83 -1.49
CA ARG A 73 -12.83 -13.80 -1.60
C ARG A 73 -13.25 -15.07 -2.33
N ARG A 74 -14.42 -15.60 -1.97
CA ARG A 74 -14.98 -16.82 -2.58
C ARG A 74 -15.14 -16.66 -4.09
N PHE A 75 -15.61 -15.50 -4.54
CA PHE A 75 -15.70 -15.23 -5.97
C PHE A 75 -14.33 -15.30 -6.66
N LEU A 76 -13.28 -14.72 -6.06
CA LEU A 76 -11.93 -14.76 -6.64
C LEU A 76 -11.38 -16.20 -6.75
N GLU A 77 -11.71 -17.06 -5.80
CA GLU A 77 -11.37 -18.48 -5.81
C GLU A 77 -12.16 -19.24 -6.90
N GLU A 78 -13.48 -19.05 -6.98
CA GLU A 78 -14.36 -19.68 -7.99
C GLU A 78 -14.04 -19.19 -9.42
N ALA A 79 -13.63 -17.93 -9.56
CA ALA A 79 -13.21 -17.33 -10.82
C ALA A 79 -11.81 -17.78 -11.28
N ASP A 80 -11.13 -18.60 -10.49
CA ASP A 80 -9.75 -19.04 -10.70
C ASP A 80 -8.80 -17.87 -11.04
N TYR A 81 -8.97 -16.75 -10.32
CA TYR A 81 -8.30 -15.47 -10.66
C TYR A 81 -6.77 -15.59 -10.67
N ALA A 82 -6.22 -16.48 -9.84
CA ALA A 82 -4.79 -16.74 -9.76
C ALA A 82 -4.20 -17.32 -11.06
N GLN A 83 -4.94 -18.21 -11.74
CA GLN A 83 -4.50 -18.83 -13.00
C GLN A 83 -5.06 -18.11 -14.23
N ARG A 84 -6.19 -17.44 -14.07
CA ARG A 84 -6.90 -16.71 -15.12
C ARG A 84 -7.06 -15.23 -14.72
N PRO A 85 -5.97 -14.46 -14.60
CA PRO A 85 -6.11 -13.03 -14.34
C PRO A 85 -6.78 -12.33 -15.55
N GLY A 86 -7.22 -11.09 -15.36
CA GLY A 86 -7.81 -10.27 -16.43
C GLY A 86 -6.83 -9.83 -17.53
N VAL A 87 -5.67 -10.47 -17.65
CA VAL A 87 -4.60 -10.12 -18.58
C VAL A 87 -3.95 -11.41 -19.11
N PRO A 88 -3.32 -11.38 -20.29
CA PRO A 88 -2.55 -12.54 -20.76
C PRO A 88 -1.36 -12.85 -19.83
N PRO A 89 -0.92 -14.12 -19.74
CA PRO A 89 0.10 -14.55 -18.78
C PRO A 89 1.44 -13.81 -18.88
N ASP A 90 1.82 -13.34 -20.07
CA ASP A 90 3.06 -12.60 -20.32
C ASP A 90 3.07 -11.18 -19.75
N GLN A 91 1.89 -10.65 -19.38
CA GLN A 91 1.77 -9.37 -18.67
C GLN A 91 1.83 -9.51 -17.15
N VAL A 92 1.74 -10.75 -16.63
CA VAL A 92 1.89 -11.00 -15.19
C VAL A 92 3.36 -10.90 -14.81
N ARG A 93 3.69 -9.86 -14.05
CA ARG A 93 5.06 -9.59 -13.60
C ARG A 93 5.35 -10.24 -12.25
N LYS A 94 4.33 -10.36 -11.40
CA LYS A 94 4.45 -10.82 -10.01
C LYS A 94 3.14 -11.45 -9.53
N ILE A 95 3.24 -12.39 -8.58
CA ILE A 95 2.09 -12.96 -7.86
C ILE A 95 2.33 -12.72 -6.37
N ILE A 96 1.34 -12.15 -5.69
CA ILE A 96 1.37 -11.88 -4.25
C ILE A 96 0.42 -12.87 -3.57
N GLU A 97 0.90 -13.52 -2.51
CA GLU A 97 0.09 -14.42 -1.68
C GLU A 97 -0.37 -13.68 -0.43
N THR A 98 -1.68 -13.69 -0.16
CA THR A 98 -2.22 -13.11 1.09
C THR A 98 -1.81 -13.94 2.30
N SER A 99 -1.71 -13.32 3.48
CA SER A 99 -1.25 -13.95 4.73
C SER A 99 -2.10 -15.14 5.25
N GLY A 100 -3.19 -15.51 4.57
CA GLY A 100 -3.97 -16.71 4.86
C GLY A 100 -4.67 -16.72 6.22
N THR A 101 -4.90 -15.56 6.82
CA THR A 101 -5.53 -15.45 8.15
C THR A 101 -6.91 -16.11 8.25
N ALA A 102 -7.59 -16.33 7.12
CA ALA A 102 -8.90 -16.98 7.02
C ALA A 102 -8.91 -18.31 6.21
N GLY A 103 -7.76 -18.90 5.89
CA GLY A 103 -7.68 -20.15 5.10
C GLY A 103 -6.48 -20.22 4.15
N SER A 104 -6.61 -20.94 3.03
CA SER A 104 -5.56 -21.04 2.00
C SER A 104 -5.24 -19.67 1.40
N PRO A 105 -3.98 -19.22 1.33
CA PRO A 105 -3.59 -17.95 0.73
C PRO A 105 -4.21 -17.70 -0.65
N LEU A 106 -4.83 -16.53 -0.83
CA LEU A 106 -5.25 -16.07 -2.14
C LEU A 106 -4.02 -15.58 -2.90
N ARG A 107 -3.83 -16.06 -4.13
CA ARG A 107 -2.79 -15.62 -5.06
C ARG A 107 -3.36 -14.54 -5.97
N ILE A 108 -2.71 -13.38 -5.98
CA ILE A 108 -3.15 -12.20 -6.73
C ILE A 108 -2.05 -11.86 -7.75
N PRO A 109 -2.29 -12.11 -9.06
CA PRO A 109 -1.38 -11.71 -10.12
C PRO A 109 -1.38 -10.20 -10.35
N HIS A 110 -0.22 -9.65 -10.64
CA HIS A 110 0.01 -8.21 -10.83
C HIS A 110 0.78 -7.94 -12.12
N THR A 111 0.34 -6.93 -12.87
CA THR A 111 1.11 -6.40 -14.00
C THR A 111 2.25 -5.52 -13.52
N TYR A 112 3.24 -5.28 -14.38
CA TYR A 112 4.30 -4.29 -14.09
C TYR A 112 3.71 -2.91 -13.80
N GLU A 113 2.71 -2.48 -14.57
CA GLU A 113 2.08 -1.17 -14.42
C GLU A 113 1.37 -1.04 -13.07
N THR A 114 0.66 -2.08 -12.63
CA THR A 114 0.05 -2.12 -11.30
C THR A 114 1.11 -2.02 -10.21
N VAL A 115 2.23 -2.74 -10.33
CA VAL A 115 3.30 -2.71 -9.33
C VAL A 115 3.93 -1.32 -9.26
N ARG A 116 4.25 -0.73 -10.40
CA ARG A 116 4.83 0.62 -10.50
C ARG A 116 3.88 1.67 -9.91
N ARG A 117 2.61 1.70 -10.34
CA ARG A 117 1.66 2.73 -9.96
C ARG A 117 1.16 2.57 -8.52
N CYS A 118 0.65 1.40 -8.18
CA CYS A 118 -0.09 1.19 -6.93
C CYS A 118 0.80 0.88 -5.72
N TYR A 119 2.05 0.43 -5.93
CA TYR A 119 3.03 0.30 -4.85
C TYR A 119 4.04 1.45 -4.86
N ALA A 120 4.91 1.51 -5.86
CA ALA A 120 6.06 2.40 -5.84
C ALA A 120 5.66 3.89 -5.84
N GLU A 121 4.82 4.29 -6.79
CA GLU A 121 4.43 5.70 -6.94
C GLU A 121 3.49 6.17 -5.83
N MET A 122 2.55 5.31 -5.39
CA MET A 122 1.68 5.67 -4.27
C MET A 122 2.46 5.81 -2.97
N PHE A 123 3.45 4.94 -2.70
CA PHE A 123 4.34 5.11 -1.56
C PHE A 123 5.08 6.45 -1.61
N VAL A 124 5.62 6.83 -2.77
CA VAL A 124 6.27 8.12 -2.96
C VAL A 124 5.29 9.28 -2.72
N ARG A 125 4.06 9.21 -3.25
CA ARG A 125 3.01 10.20 -2.97
C ARG A 125 2.70 10.29 -1.48
N THR A 126 2.68 9.17 -0.76
CA THR A 126 2.51 9.14 0.70
C THR A 126 3.66 9.85 1.40
N ALA A 127 4.90 9.55 1.03
CA ALA A 127 6.06 10.19 1.64
C ALA A 127 6.08 11.71 1.35
N LEU A 128 5.72 12.12 0.14
CA LEU A 128 5.57 13.53 -0.24
C LEU A 128 4.44 14.22 0.56
N LEU A 129 3.29 13.57 0.70
CA LEU A 129 2.17 14.07 1.51
C LEU A 129 2.59 14.25 2.97
N ALA A 130 3.33 13.29 3.51
CA ALA A 130 3.87 13.29 4.85
C ALA A 130 5.07 14.24 5.02
N ALA A 131 5.57 14.88 3.95
CA ALA A 131 6.81 15.65 3.92
C ALA A 131 8.00 14.91 4.55
N VAL A 132 8.12 13.63 4.23
CA VAL A 132 9.22 12.74 4.61
C VAL A 132 10.24 12.70 3.46
N PRO A 133 11.56 12.78 3.74
CA PRO A 133 12.59 12.82 2.70
C PRO A 133 12.80 11.43 2.06
N VAL A 134 11.91 11.06 1.15
CA VAL A 134 11.92 9.75 0.49
C VAL A 134 13.14 9.51 -0.40
N THR A 135 13.87 10.59 -0.76
CA THR A 135 15.11 10.54 -1.52
C THR A 135 16.36 10.45 -0.65
N GLU A 136 16.21 10.38 0.67
CA GLU A 136 17.33 10.12 1.58
C GLU A 136 17.47 8.63 1.88
N LEU A 137 18.63 8.25 2.42
CA LEU A 137 18.91 6.87 2.80
C LEU A 137 17.83 6.33 3.73
N SER A 138 17.15 5.27 3.30
CA SER A 138 16.04 4.67 4.04
C SER A 138 16.34 3.22 4.46
N TYR A 139 15.88 2.87 5.64
CA TYR A 139 16.01 1.54 6.23
C TYR A 139 14.66 0.86 6.28
N TRP A 140 14.55 -0.20 5.49
CA TRP A 140 13.32 -0.95 5.35
C TRP A 140 13.48 -2.33 5.93
N VAL A 141 12.59 -2.65 6.85
CA VAL A 141 12.57 -3.96 7.46
C VAL A 141 11.50 -4.79 6.79
N MET A 142 11.95 -5.78 6.02
CA MET A 142 11.07 -6.63 5.22
C MET A 142 10.72 -7.92 5.94
N HIS A 143 11.65 -8.42 6.77
CA HIS A 143 11.43 -9.60 7.60
C HIS A 143 11.99 -9.38 8.99
N TRP A 144 11.11 -9.12 9.96
CA TRP A 144 11.40 -9.35 11.37
C TRP A 144 10.10 -9.47 12.17
N ILE A 145 9.83 -10.66 12.72
CA ILE A 145 8.70 -10.89 13.62
C ILE A 145 9.15 -11.71 14.83
N PRO A 146 8.96 -11.20 16.05
CA PRO A 146 8.77 -12.05 17.22
C PRO A 146 7.46 -12.86 17.05
N GLY A 147 7.53 -14.15 16.69
CA GLY A 147 6.34 -15.04 16.66
C GLY A 147 5.79 -15.51 15.30
N GLY A 148 6.45 -15.21 14.17
CA GLY A 148 6.36 -16.03 12.95
C GLY A 148 5.22 -15.79 11.94
N LYS A 149 4.64 -14.59 11.82
CA LYS A 149 3.78 -14.25 10.67
C LYS A 149 4.25 -12.97 9.98
N ASP A 150 4.58 -13.07 8.69
CA ASP A 150 5.11 -11.99 7.85
C ASP A 150 4.28 -10.69 7.93
N ASP A 151 4.92 -9.56 8.24
CA ASP A 151 4.33 -8.23 8.06
C ASP A 151 4.60 -7.74 6.64
N TRP A 152 3.59 -7.89 5.78
CA TRP A 152 3.68 -7.74 4.33
C TRP A 152 3.87 -6.31 3.82
N ALA A 153 3.63 -5.28 4.64
CA ALA A 153 3.46 -3.91 4.15
C ALA A 153 4.75 -3.24 3.64
N SER A 154 5.92 -3.66 4.11
CA SER A 154 7.22 -3.17 3.61
C SER A 154 7.73 -4.00 2.42
N HIS A 155 7.46 -5.30 2.41
CA HIS A 155 7.45 -6.26 1.29
C HIS A 155 7.57 -5.67 -0.14
N GLU A 156 6.40 -5.20 -0.58
CA GLU A 156 6.12 -4.91 -1.97
C GLU A 156 6.50 -3.49 -2.35
N SER A 157 6.26 -2.56 -1.43
CA SER A 157 6.64 -1.16 -1.58
C SER A 157 8.14 -1.01 -1.70
N SER A 158 8.96 -1.67 -0.87
CA SER A 158 10.42 -1.50 -0.96
C SER A 158 10.99 -2.01 -2.28
N LEU A 159 10.53 -3.17 -2.76
CA LEU A 159 11.00 -3.73 -4.04
C LEU A 159 10.54 -2.86 -5.21
N ALA A 160 9.26 -2.49 -5.26
CA ALA A 160 8.73 -1.64 -6.33
C ALA A 160 9.39 -0.25 -6.30
N PHE A 161 9.67 0.27 -5.12
CA PHE A 161 10.36 1.55 -4.89
C PHE A 161 11.79 1.53 -5.41
N SER A 162 12.54 0.43 -5.19
CA SER A 162 13.92 0.29 -5.69
C SER A 162 14.04 0.32 -7.22
N GLU A 163 12.95 0.06 -7.93
CA GLU A 163 12.89 0.06 -9.40
C GLU A 163 12.52 1.44 -9.99
N LEU A 164 12.27 2.46 -9.15
CA LEU A 164 12.00 3.82 -9.64
C LEU A 164 13.31 4.57 -9.93
N PRO A 165 13.63 4.86 -11.20
CA PRO A 165 14.93 5.43 -11.58
C PRO A 165 15.18 6.84 -11.03
N ASP A 166 14.12 7.56 -10.66
CA ASP A 166 14.18 8.95 -10.21
C ASP A 166 14.03 9.13 -8.70
N VAL A 167 14.03 8.05 -7.92
CA VAL A 167 14.01 8.15 -6.45
C VAL A 167 15.41 7.90 -5.90
N GLY A 168 16.01 8.95 -5.36
CA GLY A 168 17.39 8.96 -4.92
C GLY A 168 17.67 8.02 -3.75
N THR A 169 18.77 7.26 -3.92
CA THR A 169 19.67 6.70 -2.90
C THR A 169 19.23 5.51 -2.04
N ALA A 170 19.97 4.41 -2.27
CA ALA A 170 20.37 3.36 -1.34
C ALA A 170 19.31 2.93 -0.31
N LEU A 171 18.40 2.09 -0.77
CA LEU A 171 17.55 1.30 0.09
C LEU A 171 18.37 0.26 0.86
N ILE A 172 18.32 0.27 2.19
CA ILE A 172 18.82 -0.85 2.98
C ILE A 172 17.65 -1.77 3.25
N VAL A 173 17.65 -2.90 2.55
CA VAL A 173 16.73 -3.99 2.75
C VAL A 173 17.32 -4.96 3.77
N SER A 174 16.67 -5.08 4.92
CA SER A 174 17.03 -6.06 5.92
C SER A 174 16.15 -7.31 5.76
N THR A 175 16.76 -8.43 5.36
CA THR A 175 16.13 -9.77 5.37
C THR A 175 16.92 -10.66 6.35
N HIS A 176 16.22 -11.35 7.24
CA HIS A 176 16.82 -12.29 8.23
C HIS A 176 17.82 -11.67 9.22
N THR A 177 17.51 -10.53 9.81
CA THR A 177 18.36 -9.85 10.79
C THR A 177 17.91 -10.08 12.23
N THR A 178 18.85 -10.31 13.13
CA THR A 178 18.59 -10.27 14.57
C THR A 178 18.33 -8.82 15.01
N PRO A 179 17.70 -8.59 16.17
CA PRO A 179 17.55 -7.23 16.70
C PRO A 179 18.90 -6.50 16.85
N LEU A 180 19.98 -7.23 17.18
CA LEU A 180 21.32 -6.65 17.22
C LEU A 180 21.80 -6.19 15.84
N ASP A 181 21.55 -6.98 14.79
CA ASP A 181 21.92 -6.60 13.42
C ASP A 181 21.15 -5.34 12.95
N HIS A 182 19.88 -5.18 13.36
CA HIS A 182 19.13 -3.95 13.11
C HIS A 182 19.83 -2.73 13.72
N TRP A 183 20.24 -2.83 14.98
CA TRP A 183 20.98 -1.76 15.65
C TRP A 183 22.31 -1.45 14.94
N GLU A 184 23.10 -2.47 14.61
CA GLU A 184 24.38 -2.28 13.92
C GLU A 184 24.20 -1.67 12.54
N ASN A 185 23.14 -2.03 11.81
CA ASN A 185 22.81 -1.42 10.53
C ASN A 185 22.45 0.06 10.67
N LEU A 186 21.61 0.42 11.66
CA LEU A 186 21.28 1.83 11.94
C LEU A 186 22.55 2.63 12.27
N ARG A 187 23.45 2.08 13.08
CA ARG A 187 24.71 2.73 13.46
C ARG A 187 25.67 2.89 12.28
N LYS A 188 25.84 1.83 11.49
CA LYS A 188 26.79 1.76 10.37
C LYS A 188 26.36 2.63 9.20
N HIS A 189 25.11 2.50 8.79
CA HIS A 189 24.63 3.11 7.57
C HIS A 189 23.98 4.46 7.78
N ARG A 190 23.53 4.73 9.01
CA ARG A 190 22.94 6.00 9.42
C ARG A 190 21.75 6.46 8.53
N PRO A 191 20.74 5.61 8.31
CA PRO A 191 19.53 5.97 7.55
C PRO A 191 18.74 7.07 8.26
N VAL A 192 18.11 7.95 7.49
CA VAL A 192 17.31 9.08 8.02
C VAL A 192 15.82 8.72 8.11
N LEU A 193 15.36 7.85 7.21
CA LEU A 193 14.00 7.32 7.15
C LEU A 193 13.96 5.84 7.52
N GLY A 194 13.05 5.45 8.42
CA GLY A 194 12.67 4.06 8.65
C GLY A 194 11.28 3.75 8.10
N ALA A 195 11.09 2.58 7.49
CA ALA A 195 9.79 2.14 7.00
C ALA A 195 9.53 0.66 7.30
N SER A 196 8.42 0.38 7.98
CA SER A 196 7.95 -0.97 8.35
C SER A 196 6.56 -0.88 8.99
N ALA A 197 6.04 -2.00 9.48
CA ALA A 197 4.87 -2.00 10.36
C ALA A 197 5.21 -1.43 11.76
N PRO A 198 4.27 -0.77 12.45
CA PRO A 198 4.50 -0.18 13.78
C PRO A 198 5.00 -1.18 14.84
N ASN A 199 4.48 -2.40 14.82
CA ASN A 199 4.88 -3.49 15.72
C ASN A 199 6.36 -3.86 15.62
N PHE A 200 7.00 -3.71 14.45
CA PHE A 200 8.46 -3.83 14.32
C PHE A 200 9.16 -2.82 15.24
N PHE A 201 8.84 -1.54 15.09
CA PHE A 201 9.53 -0.48 15.85
C PHE A 201 9.20 -0.56 17.34
N LEU A 202 8.00 -1.00 17.71
CA LEU A 202 7.62 -1.23 19.10
C LEU A 202 8.43 -2.36 19.73
N ALA A 203 8.51 -3.51 19.06
CA ALA A 203 9.29 -4.63 19.60
C ALA A 203 10.80 -4.35 19.56
N PHE A 204 11.30 -3.61 18.58
CA PHE A 204 12.72 -3.23 18.54
C PHE A 204 13.06 -2.23 19.67
N ALA A 205 12.14 -1.34 20.03
CA ALA A 205 12.27 -0.49 21.21
C ALA A 205 12.36 -1.29 22.51
N SER A 206 11.50 -2.30 22.69
CA SER A 206 11.56 -3.19 23.86
C SER A 206 12.89 -3.96 23.93
N TYR A 207 13.39 -4.46 22.79
CA TYR A 207 14.71 -5.08 22.73
C TYR A 207 15.83 -4.10 23.13
N ALA A 208 15.81 -2.89 22.56
CA ALA A 208 16.82 -1.87 22.83
C ALA A 208 16.89 -1.49 24.31
N GLU A 209 15.74 -1.32 24.97
CA GLU A 209 15.64 -1.08 26.41
C GLU A 209 16.30 -2.21 27.21
N GLY A 210 15.98 -3.47 26.89
CA GLY A 210 16.57 -4.64 27.54
C GLY A 210 18.08 -4.80 27.33
N GLN A 211 18.64 -4.18 26.30
CA GLN A 211 20.07 -4.17 26.00
C GLN A 211 20.78 -2.87 26.43
N GLY A 212 20.06 -1.89 27.00
CA GLY A 212 20.62 -0.58 27.34
C GLY A 212 21.05 0.26 26.13
N LEU A 213 20.42 0.05 24.97
CA LEU A 213 20.67 0.80 23.74
C LEU A 213 19.78 2.05 23.69
N ASP A 214 20.37 3.21 23.44
CA ASP A 214 19.64 4.46 23.30
C ASP A 214 19.25 4.72 21.84
N LEU A 215 18.00 4.41 21.49
CA LEU A 215 17.48 4.57 20.13
C LEU A 215 17.38 6.04 19.68
N ALA A 216 17.32 7.00 20.60
CA ALA A 216 17.34 8.42 20.26
C ALA A 216 18.71 8.88 19.72
N THR A 217 19.77 8.09 19.94
CA THR A 217 21.10 8.33 19.33
C THR A 217 21.25 7.74 17.93
N SER A 218 20.24 7.01 17.45
CA SER A 218 20.20 6.56 16.06
C SER A 218 20.10 7.75 15.10
N SER A 219 20.30 7.49 13.81
CA SER A 219 20.16 8.50 12.76
C SER A 219 18.72 8.70 12.29
N LEU A 220 17.79 7.85 12.73
CA LEU A 220 16.40 7.90 12.28
C LEU A 220 15.75 9.20 12.77
N ARG A 221 15.24 9.99 11.83
CA ARG A 221 14.46 11.20 12.14
C ARG A 221 13.01 11.06 11.70
N TYR A 222 12.74 10.17 10.74
CA TYR A 222 11.41 9.96 10.18
C TYR A 222 11.04 8.49 10.21
N LEU A 223 9.79 8.19 10.53
CA LEU A 223 9.19 6.88 10.33
C LEU A 223 7.97 6.99 9.42
N LEU A 224 7.90 6.12 8.41
CA LEU A 224 6.73 5.96 7.55
C LEU A 224 6.18 4.53 7.70
N LEU A 225 5.05 4.39 8.39
CA LEU A 225 4.58 3.12 8.92
C LEU A 225 3.23 2.70 8.34
N GLY A 226 2.99 1.39 8.22
CA GLY A 226 1.71 0.87 7.75
C GLY A 226 1.64 -0.65 7.78
N GLY A 227 0.50 -1.22 7.42
CA GLY A 227 0.24 -2.67 7.50
C GLY A 227 -0.27 -3.17 8.83
N ALA A 228 -0.19 -2.36 9.88
CA ALA A 228 -0.84 -2.59 11.16
C ALA A 228 -1.26 -1.26 11.78
N SER A 229 -2.22 -1.34 12.71
CA SER A 229 -2.66 -0.18 13.48
C SER A 229 -1.54 0.35 14.38
N CYS A 230 -1.48 1.66 14.53
CA CYS A 230 -0.64 2.33 15.53
C CYS A 230 -1.57 3.18 16.41
N LEU A 231 -1.68 2.83 17.70
CA LEU A 231 -2.49 3.61 18.62
C LEU A 231 -1.80 4.95 18.93
N PRO A 232 -2.54 5.99 19.37
CA PRO A 232 -1.94 7.27 19.76
C PRO A 232 -0.85 7.13 20.83
N GLU A 233 -1.02 6.20 21.78
CA GLU A 233 -0.06 5.90 22.82
C GLU A 233 1.23 5.27 22.26
N ASP A 234 1.09 4.32 21.34
CA ASP A 234 2.20 3.69 20.63
C ASP A 234 2.98 4.71 19.80
N ARG A 235 2.26 5.57 19.07
CA ARG A 235 2.88 6.67 18.30
C ARG A 235 3.71 7.56 19.21
N GLY A 236 3.12 8.05 20.30
CA GLY A 236 3.82 8.93 21.23
C GLY A 236 5.02 8.26 21.89
N PHE A 237 4.92 6.96 22.18
CA PHE A 237 6.05 6.16 22.64
C PHE A 237 7.16 6.10 21.58
N LEU A 238 6.85 5.74 20.33
CA LEU A 238 7.82 5.66 19.23
C LEU A 238 8.50 7.01 18.97
N GLU A 239 7.73 8.10 18.90
CA GLU A 239 8.26 9.45 18.67
C GLU A 239 9.29 9.85 19.74
N ARG A 240 9.01 9.57 21.03
CA ARG A 240 9.95 9.85 22.12
C ARG A 240 11.15 8.91 22.13
N THR A 241 10.92 7.60 21.99
CA THR A 241 11.96 6.57 22.11
C THR A 241 13.00 6.67 21.00
N TYR A 242 12.58 7.02 19.78
CA TYR A 242 13.49 7.15 18.64
C TYR A 242 13.94 8.60 18.38
N GLY A 243 13.41 9.60 19.10
CA GLY A 243 13.74 11.02 18.88
C GLY A 243 13.29 11.54 17.50
N LEU A 244 12.11 11.12 17.05
CA LEU A 244 11.61 11.39 15.70
C LEU A 244 11.18 12.85 15.54
N GLU A 245 11.47 13.42 14.36
CA GLU A 245 10.84 14.67 13.92
C GLU A 245 9.42 14.42 13.41
N ARG A 246 9.19 13.26 12.80
CA ARG A 246 7.88 12.88 12.29
C ARG A 246 7.70 11.38 12.22
N LEU A 247 6.54 10.93 12.66
CA LEU A 247 5.98 9.64 12.33
C LEU A 247 4.76 9.87 11.45
N SER A 248 4.62 9.14 10.35
CA SER A 248 3.44 9.19 9.50
C SER A 248 2.98 7.81 9.12
N MET A 249 1.67 7.65 8.99
CA MET A 249 1.04 6.38 8.66
C MET A 249 0.62 6.31 7.19
N PHE A 250 0.49 5.09 6.67
CA PHE A 250 -0.20 4.79 5.42
C PHE A 250 -1.10 3.57 5.60
N TYR A 251 -2.14 3.51 4.78
CA TYR A 251 -3.00 2.35 4.67
C TYR A 251 -2.64 1.56 3.42
N ALA A 252 -2.28 0.30 3.61
CA ALA A 252 -2.06 -0.63 2.52
C ALA A 252 -2.55 -2.04 2.84
N SER A 253 -3.04 -2.74 1.81
CA SER A 253 -3.33 -4.18 1.85
C SER A 253 -2.79 -4.85 0.57
N SER A 254 -2.77 -6.19 0.56
CA SER A 254 -2.37 -6.95 -0.64
C SER A 254 -3.37 -6.76 -1.80
N GLU A 255 -4.65 -6.55 -1.47
CA GLU A 255 -5.75 -6.36 -2.42
C GLU A 255 -5.95 -4.88 -2.80
N SER A 256 -5.80 -3.98 -1.83
CA SER A 256 -6.11 -2.55 -2.00
C SER A 256 -4.89 -1.70 -2.35
N PHE A 257 -3.69 -2.27 -2.34
CA PHE A 257 -2.44 -1.53 -2.51
C PHE A 257 -2.31 -0.38 -1.50
N PHE A 258 -1.45 0.60 -1.77
CA PHE A 258 -1.35 1.85 -1.01
C PHE A 258 -2.50 2.79 -1.37
N CYS A 259 -3.62 2.67 -0.67
CA CYS A 259 -4.83 3.41 -1.01
C CYS A 259 -4.99 4.74 -0.26
N ALA A 260 -4.27 4.94 0.85
CA ALA A 260 -4.33 6.18 1.61
C ALA A 260 -3.03 6.50 2.37
N GLY A 261 -2.76 7.78 2.54
CA GLY A 261 -1.67 8.30 3.36
C GLY A 261 -2.17 9.26 4.44
N GLU A 262 -1.55 9.24 5.62
CA GLU A 262 -1.92 10.13 6.71
C GLU A 262 -1.58 11.59 6.36
N LEU A 263 -2.51 12.50 6.68
CA LEU A 263 -2.30 13.93 6.56
C LEU A 263 -1.33 14.44 7.63
N PRO A 264 -0.53 15.48 7.34
CA PRO A 264 0.36 16.09 8.33
C PRO A 264 -0.33 16.40 9.65
N GLY A 265 0.33 16.07 10.77
CA GLY A 265 -0.21 16.29 12.11
C GLY A 265 -1.25 15.27 12.58
N GLY A 266 -1.45 14.17 11.85
CA GLY A 266 -2.40 13.12 12.24
C GLY A 266 -3.86 13.52 12.00
N ALA A 267 -4.13 14.40 11.06
CA ALA A 267 -5.47 14.93 10.75
C ALA A 267 -6.37 13.94 9.97
N GLY A 268 -6.15 12.64 10.13
CA GLY A 268 -6.80 11.57 9.35
C GLY A 268 -6.02 11.20 8.09
N TYR A 269 -6.67 10.46 7.19
CA TYR A 269 -6.06 9.92 5.98
C TYR A 269 -6.61 10.61 4.73
N LEU A 270 -5.73 10.93 3.80
CA LEU A 270 -6.09 11.23 2.42
C LEU A 270 -6.17 9.92 1.65
N CYS A 271 -7.37 9.48 1.31
CA CYS A 271 -7.57 8.43 0.32
C CYS A 271 -7.17 8.97 -1.07
N TYR A 272 -6.40 8.20 -1.84
CA TYR A 272 -6.04 8.54 -3.21
C TYR A 272 -7.23 8.29 -4.14
N ALA A 273 -8.26 9.14 -4.00
CA ALA A 273 -9.55 9.01 -4.65
C ALA A 273 -9.49 9.15 -6.18
N ASP A 274 -8.35 9.61 -6.70
CA ASP A 274 -8.00 9.59 -8.11
C ASP A 274 -7.65 8.17 -8.62
N GLU A 275 -7.24 7.26 -7.72
CA GLU A 275 -6.85 5.87 -8.00
C GLU A 275 -7.84 4.83 -7.44
N PHE A 276 -8.38 5.09 -6.23
CA PHE A 276 -9.20 4.14 -5.48
C PHE A 276 -10.57 4.73 -5.15
N LEU A 277 -11.63 3.94 -5.36
CA LEU A 277 -12.96 4.25 -4.85
C LEU A 277 -13.14 3.56 -3.49
N VAL A 278 -13.58 4.32 -2.48
CA VAL A 278 -13.82 3.81 -1.13
C VAL A 278 -15.30 3.96 -0.82
N GLU A 279 -15.94 2.86 -0.45
CA GLU A 279 -17.32 2.80 0.00
C GLU A 279 -17.38 2.30 1.44
N VAL A 280 -18.31 2.84 2.23
CA VAL A 280 -18.63 2.33 3.56
C VAL A 280 -20.00 1.69 3.46
N ILE A 281 -20.06 0.39 3.76
CA ILE A 281 -21.28 -0.41 3.73
C ILE A 281 -21.64 -0.83 5.16
N ASP A 282 -22.94 -0.91 5.44
CA ASP A 282 -23.45 -1.62 6.61
C ASP A 282 -23.48 -3.11 6.22
N TYR A 283 -22.69 -3.94 6.89
CA TYR A 283 -22.51 -5.36 6.58
C TYR A 283 -22.68 -6.23 7.81
#